data_AF-A0A9D8WY56-F1
#
_entry.id   AF-A0A9D8WY56-F1
#
_cell.length_a   1.000
_cell.length_b   1.000
_cell.length_c   1.000
_cell.angle_alpha   90.00
_cell.angle_beta   90.00
_cell.angle_gamma   90.00
#
_symmetry.space_group_name_H-M   'P 1'
#
loop_
_entity.id
_entity.type
_entity.pdbx_description
1 polymer ?
#
loop_
_entity_poly.entity_id
_entity_poly.type
_entity_poly.pdbx_seq_one_letter_code
_entity_poly.pdbx_strand_id
1 'polypeptide(L)'
;MYQLTNEERIFMGIKPVEDTWELVKLIPSPYDHYESYAYLDGDHVYKLIQVYDDWYQEMTLNETLSEDRAFLLPKTEKGKPQKFTAANLAKRTPIGMKISYINDNITLYNETTQQCYYTNAHTEYCPKSIGEFAEWAKKWQAETDERRLAEIQSFANRARVHVKYKEGDFFRFRIDRDLWGYGKLLLNYDKMRKEKQPFWNIFFGKPLVVAVYHIVTEDPHVSIEELSKLKMLPSAVIMDNVFFTVNMKLLAIDRFALRKKIIRFIMEKVVLP
;
A
#
# COMPACT_ATOMS: atom_id res chain seq x y z
N MET A 1 -24.45 5.06 10.95
CA MET A 1 -23.02 4.85 10.63
C MET A 1 -22.91 3.70 9.67
N TYR A 2 -22.29 3.89 8.50
CA TYR A 2 -21.95 2.78 7.61
C TYR A 2 -20.72 2.03 8.14
N GLN A 3 -20.71 0.71 8.00
CA GLN A 3 -19.54 -0.14 8.24
C GLN A 3 -19.63 -1.39 7.36
N LEU A 4 -18.48 -1.99 7.06
CA LEU A 4 -18.41 -3.30 6.43
C LEU A 4 -19.02 -4.38 7.34
N THR A 5 -19.61 -5.39 6.72
CA THR A 5 -20.00 -6.64 7.36
C THR A 5 -18.77 -7.53 7.60
N ASN A 6 -18.91 -8.53 8.48
CA ASN A 6 -17.83 -9.49 8.70
C ASN A 6 -17.51 -10.31 7.45
N GLU A 7 -18.49 -10.61 6.61
CA GLU A 7 -18.26 -11.27 5.33
C GLU A 7 -17.42 -10.39 4.41
N GLU A 8 -17.82 -9.13 4.17
CA GLU A 8 -17.04 -8.19 3.34
C GLU A 8 -15.61 -8.03 3.86
N ARG A 9 -15.41 -7.96 5.18
CA ARG A 9 -14.08 -7.93 5.81
C ARG A 9 -13.23 -9.15 5.43
N ILE A 10 -13.80 -10.36 5.51
CA ILE A 10 -13.11 -11.60 5.11
C ILE A 10 -12.71 -11.54 3.64
N PHE A 11 -13.60 -11.10 2.76
CA PHE A 11 -13.33 -10.96 1.33
C PHE A 11 -12.31 -9.84 1.00
N MET A 12 -11.99 -8.97 1.95
CA MET A 12 -10.95 -7.94 1.84
C MET A 12 -9.68 -8.26 2.63
N GLY A 13 -9.62 -9.43 3.29
CA GLY A 13 -8.49 -9.82 4.14
C GLY A 13 -8.39 -9.03 5.45
N ILE A 14 -9.44 -8.30 5.82
CA ILE A 14 -9.52 -7.48 7.04
C ILE A 14 -10.01 -8.37 8.19
N LYS A 15 -9.46 -8.17 9.39
CA LYS A 15 -9.89 -8.91 10.59
C LYS A 15 -11.39 -8.66 10.86
N PRO A 16 -12.23 -9.70 10.97
CA PRO A 16 -13.62 -9.57 11.42
C PRO A 16 -13.73 -8.91 12.80
N VAL A 17 -14.92 -8.40 13.10
CA VAL A 17 -15.30 -7.93 14.43
C VAL A 17 -15.88 -9.11 15.19
N GLU A 18 -15.37 -9.40 16.37
CA GLU A 18 -15.92 -10.45 17.24
C GLU A 18 -17.19 -9.96 17.95
N ASP A 19 -18.12 -10.86 18.23
CA ASP A 19 -19.41 -10.53 18.89
C ASP A 19 -19.24 -9.97 20.30
N THR A 20 -18.10 -10.25 20.95
CA THR A 20 -17.77 -9.75 22.29
C THR A 20 -17.25 -8.31 22.27
N TRP A 21 -16.94 -7.76 21.09
CA TRP A 21 -16.33 -6.44 20.99
C TRP A 21 -17.36 -5.32 21.14
N GLU A 22 -17.03 -4.36 22.00
CA GLU A 22 -17.83 -3.16 22.24
C GLU A 22 -17.47 -2.07 21.24
N LEU A 23 -18.47 -1.48 20.57
CA LEU A 23 -18.29 -0.33 19.69
C LEU A 23 -18.42 0.98 20.48
N VAL A 24 -17.36 1.77 20.50
CA VAL A 24 -17.30 3.07 21.20
C VAL A 24 -17.11 4.21 20.22
N LYS A 25 -17.96 5.23 20.30
CA LYS A 25 -17.78 6.49 19.55
C LYS A 25 -16.69 7.33 20.21
N LEU A 26 -15.70 7.74 19.44
CA LEU A 26 -14.57 8.51 19.95
C LEU A 26 -14.87 10.01 20.01
N ILE A 27 -14.19 10.71 20.92
CA ILE A 27 -14.19 12.17 20.96
C ILE A 27 -13.60 12.68 19.63
N PRO A 28 -14.37 13.47 18.86
CA PRO A 28 -13.92 13.95 17.55
C PRO A 28 -12.78 14.96 17.70
N SER A 29 -11.92 15.02 16.69
CA SER A 29 -10.99 16.14 16.53
C SER A 29 -11.76 17.33 15.94
N PRO A 30 -11.52 18.58 16.38
CA PRO A 30 -12.11 19.75 15.75
C PRO A 30 -11.63 19.98 14.30
N TYR A 31 -10.61 19.24 13.86
CA TYR A 31 -10.04 19.31 12.51
C TYR A 31 -10.48 18.16 11.60
N ASP A 32 -11.18 17.16 12.15
CA ASP A 32 -11.67 16.02 11.36
C ASP A 32 -13.10 16.31 10.89
N HIS A 33 -13.38 16.01 9.63
CA HIS A 33 -14.74 16.09 9.06
C HIS A 33 -15.48 14.74 9.16
N TYR A 34 -14.83 13.68 9.62
CA TYR A 34 -15.39 12.35 9.76
C TYR A 34 -15.66 11.97 11.22
N GLU A 35 -16.60 11.06 11.42
CA GLU A 35 -16.81 10.42 12.72
C GLU A 35 -15.83 9.26 12.91
N SER A 36 -15.40 9.03 14.15
CA SER A 36 -14.48 7.94 14.48
C SER A 36 -15.05 7.03 15.56
N TYR A 37 -14.88 5.72 15.35
CA TYR A 37 -15.37 4.68 16.24
C TYR A 37 -14.26 3.65 16.48
N ALA A 38 -14.21 3.08 17.69
CA ALA A 38 -13.27 2.04 18.05
C ALA A 38 -14.00 0.78 18.51
N TYR A 39 -13.54 -0.39 18.09
CA TYR A 39 -13.95 -1.65 18.71
C TYR A 39 -12.98 -2.04 19.82
N LEU A 40 -13.55 -2.33 20.99
CA LEU A 40 -12.84 -2.68 22.22
C LEU A 40 -13.17 -4.09 22.67
N ASP A 41 -12.23 -4.75 23.30
CA ASP A 41 -12.45 -5.97 24.08
C ASP A 41 -11.75 -5.80 25.43
N GLY A 42 -12.53 -5.60 26.49
CA GLY A 42 -11.98 -5.20 27.79
C GLY A 42 -11.23 -3.87 27.70
N ASP A 43 -9.92 -3.91 27.92
CA ASP A 43 -8.98 -2.78 27.86
C ASP A 43 -8.22 -2.72 26.51
N HIS A 44 -8.50 -3.59 25.55
CA HIS A 44 -7.80 -3.63 24.27
C HIS A 44 -8.60 -2.95 23.16
N VAL A 45 -7.92 -2.18 22.30
CA VAL A 45 -8.48 -1.56 21.09
C VAL A 45 -8.01 -2.36 19.87
N TYR A 46 -8.96 -2.96 19.16
CA TYR A 46 -8.66 -3.85 18.02
C TYR A 46 -8.92 -3.22 16.66
N LYS A 47 -9.80 -2.22 16.59
CA LYS A 47 -10.19 -1.64 15.30
C LYS A 47 -10.54 -0.18 15.45
N LEU A 48 -10.21 0.61 14.42
CA LEU A 48 -10.66 1.98 14.23
C LEU A 48 -11.42 2.07 12.92
N ILE A 49 -12.63 2.62 12.98
CA ILE A 49 -13.47 2.97 11.83
C ILE A 49 -13.58 4.49 11.78
N GLN A 50 -13.30 5.06 10.62
CA GLN A 50 -13.55 6.47 10.32
C GLN A 50 -14.52 6.54 9.17
N VAL A 51 -15.58 7.35 9.28
CA VAL A 51 -16.63 7.40 8.27
C VAL A 51 -17.23 8.79 8.12
N TYR A 52 -17.46 9.17 6.87
CA TYR A 52 -18.19 10.34 6.41
C TYR A 52 -18.77 10.05 5.01
N ASP A 53 -19.34 11.05 4.35
CA ASP A 53 -20.00 10.89 3.04
C ASP A 53 -19.04 10.47 1.92
N ASP A 54 -17.78 10.95 1.92
CA ASP A 54 -16.73 10.68 0.92
C ASP A 54 -15.47 10.06 1.56
N TRP A 55 -15.61 9.59 2.80
CA TRP A 55 -14.52 9.03 3.60
C TRP A 55 -14.95 7.74 4.27
N TYR A 56 -14.19 6.68 4.05
CA TYR A 56 -14.24 5.47 4.86
C TYR A 56 -12.84 4.94 5.10
N GLN A 57 -12.50 4.64 6.34
CA GLN A 57 -11.31 3.86 6.66
C GLN A 57 -11.63 2.84 7.73
N GLU A 58 -11.09 1.64 7.55
CA GLU A 58 -11.11 0.61 8.58
C GLU A 58 -9.71 0.03 8.75
N MET A 59 -9.23 0.12 9.99
CA MET A 59 -7.86 -0.22 10.39
C MET A 59 -7.89 -1.19 11.55
N THR A 60 -7.05 -2.23 11.49
CA THR A 60 -6.82 -3.13 12.63
C THR A 60 -5.70 -2.57 13.51
N LEU A 61 -5.89 -2.59 14.82
CA LEU A 61 -4.99 -2.05 15.83
C LEU A 61 -4.63 -3.12 16.87
N ASN A 62 -3.59 -2.81 17.65
CA ASN A 62 -3.21 -3.58 18.84
C ASN A 62 -2.71 -2.58 19.89
N GLU A 63 -3.65 -1.91 20.54
CA GLU A 63 -3.40 -0.89 21.56
C GLU A 63 -4.10 -1.28 22.86
N THR A 64 -3.53 -0.88 23.99
CA THR A 64 -4.07 -1.16 25.32
C THR A 64 -4.45 0.15 25.99
N LEU A 65 -5.56 0.14 26.72
CA LEU A 65 -6.08 1.26 27.48
C LEU A 65 -5.70 1.12 28.97
N SER A 66 -5.75 2.23 29.70
CA SER A 66 -5.76 2.20 31.17
C SER A 66 -7.03 1.52 31.69
N GLU A 67 -7.02 1.07 32.95
CA GLU A 67 -8.18 0.41 33.59
C GLU A 67 -9.46 1.26 33.54
N ASP A 68 -9.34 2.58 33.65
CA ASP A 68 -10.44 3.56 33.55
C ASP A 68 -10.81 3.91 32.09
N ARG A 69 -10.13 3.32 31.10
CA ARG A 69 -10.26 3.56 29.65
C ARG A 69 -10.04 5.02 29.21
N ALA A 70 -9.44 5.85 30.05
CA ALA A 70 -9.20 7.27 29.74
C ALA A 70 -7.94 7.49 28.86
N PHE A 71 -6.98 6.56 28.91
CA PHE A 71 -5.69 6.71 28.24
C PHE A 71 -5.30 5.49 27.41
N LEU A 72 -4.73 5.74 26.24
CA LEU A 72 -3.93 4.79 25.48
C LEU A 72 -2.56 4.65 26.15
N LEU A 73 -2.23 3.43 26.55
CA LEU A 73 -0.95 3.11 27.13
C LEU A 73 0.16 3.11 26.07
N PRO A 74 1.39 3.47 26.46
CA PRO A 74 2.54 3.40 25.56
C PRO A 74 2.99 1.94 25.37
N LYS A 75 3.49 1.61 24.18
CA LYS A 75 4.08 0.29 23.89
C LYS A 75 5.46 0.07 24.54
N THR A 76 6.09 1.13 25.00
CA THR A 76 7.44 1.09 25.59
C THR A 76 7.45 1.82 26.93
N GLU A 77 8.34 1.42 27.83
CA GLU A 77 8.50 2.01 29.18
C GLU A 77 8.80 3.51 29.15
N LYS A 78 9.41 4.01 28.06
CA LYS A 78 9.75 5.43 27.89
C LYS A 78 8.61 6.26 27.30
N GLY A 79 7.58 5.61 26.76
CA GLY A 79 6.44 6.32 26.18
C GLY A 79 5.57 6.96 27.25
N LYS A 80 4.85 8.01 26.88
CA LYS A 80 3.88 8.65 27.76
C LYS A 80 2.47 8.18 27.39
N PRO A 81 1.59 7.90 28.37
CA PRO A 81 0.17 7.69 28.11
C PRO A 81 -0.43 8.88 27.36
N GLN A 82 -1.36 8.60 26.45
CA GLN A 82 -2.07 9.62 25.66
C GLN A 82 -3.56 9.47 25.88
N LYS A 83 -4.32 10.57 25.88
CA LYS A 83 -5.79 10.47 26.03
C LYS A 83 -6.38 9.58 24.93
N PHE A 84 -7.37 8.77 25.28
CA PHE A 84 -8.10 7.95 24.32
C PHE A 84 -9.05 8.84 23.50
N THR A 85 -8.59 9.27 22.33
CA THR A 85 -9.32 10.16 21.40
C THR A 85 -9.07 9.74 19.95
N ALA A 86 -9.94 10.18 19.03
CA ALA A 86 -9.80 9.90 17.61
C ALA A 86 -8.41 10.29 17.07
N ALA A 87 -7.97 11.52 17.38
CA ALA A 87 -6.69 12.05 16.91
C ALA A 87 -5.46 11.29 17.43
N ASN A 88 -5.52 10.72 18.64
CA ASN A 88 -4.40 9.93 19.17
C ASN A 88 -4.41 8.50 18.66
N LEU A 89 -5.60 7.94 18.41
CA LEU A 89 -5.73 6.60 17.86
C LEU A 89 -5.34 6.57 16.37
N ALA A 90 -5.69 7.60 15.59
CA ALA A 90 -5.30 7.73 14.18
C ALA A 90 -3.77 7.82 13.95
N LYS A 91 -3.00 8.16 14.99
CA LYS A 91 -1.52 8.18 14.95
C LYS A 91 -0.90 6.81 15.21
N ARG A 92 -1.68 5.83 15.65
CA ARG A 92 -1.18 4.49 15.94
C ARG A 92 -0.94 3.75 14.63
N THR A 93 0.16 3.00 14.60
CA THR A 93 0.52 2.19 13.43
C THR A 93 -0.45 1.02 13.32
N PRO A 94 -1.26 0.93 12.25
CA PRO A 94 -2.15 -0.20 12.08
C PRO A 94 -1.37 -1.46 11.72
N ILE A 95 -2.06 -2.60 11.83
CA ILE A 95 -1.51 -3.92 11.52
C ILE A 95 -2.39 -4.64 10.50
N GLY A 96 -1.77 -5.49 9.69
CA GLY A 96 -2.46 -6.28 8.67
C GLY A 96 -3.11 -5.44 7.57
N MET A 97 -4.21 -5.96 7.01
CA MET A 97 -4.97 -5.27 5.96
C MET A 97 -5.77 -4.10 6.51
N LYS A 98 -5.74 -3.02 5.75
CA LYS A 98 -6.52 -1.79 5.88
C LYS A 98 -7.28 -1.56 4.57
N ILE A 99 -8.49 -1.03 4.68
CA ILE A 99 -9.22 -0.43 3.56
C ILE A 99 -9.34 1.08 3.78
N SER A 100 -9.18 1.83 2.70
CA SER A 100 -9.49 3.25 2.67
C SER A 100 -10.23 3.62 1.40
N TYR A 101 -11.33 4.33 1.55
CA TYR A 101 -12.00 5.12 0.54
C TYR A 101 -11.84 6.59 0.93
N ILE A 102 -11.09 7.36 0.14
CA ILE A 102 -10.82 8.78 0.39
C ILE A 102 -10.74 9.48 -0.96
N ASN A 103 -11.46 10.60 -1.13
CA ASN A 103 -11.38 11.42 -2.35
C ASN A 103 -11.50 10.56 -3.61
N ASP A 104 -12.53 9.73 -3.68
CA ASP A 104 -12.81 8.82 -4.79
C ASP A 104 -11.80 7.68 -5.01
N ASN A 105 -10.81 7.52 -4.13
CA ASN A 105 -9.80 6.48 -4.23
C ASN A 105 -10.07 5.39 -3.20
N ILE A 106 -10.22 4.16 -3.70
CA ILE A 106 -10.27 2.94 -2.90
C ILE A 106 -8.88 2.31 -2.88
N THR A 107 -8.39 1.93 -1.71
CA THR A 107 -7.12 1.23 -1.55
C THR A 107 -7.26 0.14 -0.50
N LEU A 108 -6.85 -1.08 -0.85
CA LEU A 108 -6.59 -2.19 0.07
C LEU A 108 -5.08 -2.29 0.27
N TYR A 109 -4.62 -2.01 1.48
CA TYR A 109 -3.21 -1.92 1.81
C TYR A 109 -2.88 -2.76 3.04
N ASN A 110 -1.77 -3.51 2.98
CA ASN A 110 -1.27 -4.23 4.14
C ASN A 110 -0.19 -3.39 4.84
N GLU A 111 -0.53 -2.86 6.00
CA GLU A 111 0.31 -1.96 6.81
C GLU A 111 1.55 -2.67 7.38
N THR A 112 1.41 -3.96 7.71
CA THR A 112 2.52 -4.78 8.22
C THR A 112 3.58 -5.03 7.15
N THR A 113 3.15 -5.38 5.94
CA THR A 113 4.06 -5.65 4.82
C THR A 113 4.48 -4.38 4.08
N GLN A 114 3.73 -3.29 4.26
CA GLN A 114 3.82 -2.05 3.51
C GLN A 114 3.61 -2.23 2.01
N GLN A 115 2.54 -2.95 1.63
CA GLN A 115 2.26 -3.27 0.24
C GLN A 115 0.76 -3.14 -0.09
N CYS A 116 0.47 -2.56 -1.25
CA CYS A 116 -0.86 -2.38 -1.81
C CYS A 116 -1.32 -3.67 -2.50
N TYR A 117 -2.50 -4.15 -2.12
CA TYR A 117 -3.16 -5.27 -2.79
C TYR A 117 -3.93 -4.79 -4.02
N TYR A 118 -4.70 -3.71 -3.84
CA TYR A 118 -5.61 -3.16 -4.83
C TYR A 118 -5.74 -1.65 -4.65
N THR A 119 -5.82 -0.95 -5.78
CA THR A 119 -6.26 0.44 -5.83
C THR A 119 -7.04 0.67 -7.13
N ASN A 120 -8.06 1.52 -7.08
CA ASN A 120 -8.81 1.93 -8.26
C ASN A 120 -8.11 3.05 -9.06
N ALA A 121 -6.92 3.52 -8.65
CA ALA A 121 -6.18 4.61 -9.30
C ALA A 121 -5.81 4.35 -10.77
N HIS A 122 -5.87 3.10 -11.22
CA HIS A 122 -5.61 2.69 -12.60
C HIS A 122 -6.88 2.23 -13.34
N THR A 123 -8.04 2.46 -12.75
CA THR A 123 -9.35 2.08 -13.29
C THR A 123 -10.20 3.30 -13.58
N GLU A 124 -11.24 3.14 -14.40
CA GLU A 124 -12.20 4.22 -14.66
C GLU A 124 -13.21 4.42 -13.50
N TYR A 125 -13.26 3.47 -12.55
CA TYR A 125 -14.21 3.51 -11.44
C TYR A 125 -13.79 4.51 -10.36
N CYS A 126 -14.68 5.45 -10.02
CA CYS A 126 -14.40 6.59 -9.17
C CYS A 126 -15.62 6.87 -8.27
N PRO A 127 -15.75 6.17 -7.12
CA PRO A 127 -16.92 6.28 -6.24
C PRO A 127 -17.02 7.68 -5.64
N LYS A 128 -18.19 8.32 -5.76
CA LYS A 128 -18.44 9.71 -5.31
C LYS A 128 -19.16 9.82 -3.98
N SER A 129 -19.55 8.69 -3.39
CA SER A 129 -20.20 8.67 -2.08
C SER A 129 -19.95 7.36 -1.35
N ILE A 130 -20.24 7.35 -0.06
CA ILE A 130 -20.25 6.16 0.79
C ILE A 130 -21.23 5.10 0.29
N GLY A 131 -22.32 5.52 -0.38
CA GLY A 131 -23.26 4.61 -1.02
C GLY A 131 -22.63 3.86 -2.19
N GLU A 132 -21.93 4.58 -3.07
CA GLU A 132 -21.18 3.97 -4.19
C GLU A 132 -20.00 3.11 -3.69
N PHE A 133 -19.34 3.50 -2.60
CA PHE A 133 -18.36 2.65 -1.94
C PHE A 133 -18.99 1.35 -1.41
N ALA A 134 -20.18 1.42 -0.81
CA ALA A 134 -20.90 0.24 -0.34
C ALA A 134 -21.31 -0.70 -1.48
N GLU A 135 -21.74 -0.15 -2.62
CA GLU A 135 -22.02 -0.94 -3.82
C GLU A 135 -20.76 -1.61 -4.36
N TRP A 136 -19.62 -0.89 -4.38
CA TRP A 136 -18.33 -1.46 -4.72
C TRP A 136 -17.93 -2.60 -3.76
N ALA A 137 -18.15 -2.46 -2.45
CA ALA A 137 -17.81 -3.50 -1.47
C ALA A 137 -18.61 -4.79 -1.71
N LYS A 138 -19.92 -4.66 -1.98
CA LYS A 138 -20.78 -5.79 -2.34
C LYS A 138 -20.36 -6.45 -3.65
N LYS A 139 -20.03 -5.64 -4.67
CA LYS A 139 -19.54 -6.14 -5.96
C LYS A 139 -18.20 -6.87 -5.78
N TRP A 140 -17.28 -6.31 -4.98
CA TRP A 140 -16.01 -6.94 -4.65
C TRP A 140 -16.21 -8.33 -4.07
N GLN A 141 -17.11 -8.47 -3.09
CA GLN A 141 -17.46 -9.76 -2.50
C GLN A 141 -18.02 -10.72 -3.56
N ALA A 142 -19.01 -10.29 -4.35
CA ALA A 142 -19.67 -11.12 -5.35
C ALA A 142 -18.72 -11.62 -6.46
N GLU A 143 -17.71 -10.82 -6.83
CA GLU A 143 -16.72 -11.16 -7.85
C GLU A 143 -15.50 -11.91 -7.30
N THR A 144 -15.42 -12.15 -5.99
CA THR A 144 -14.31 -12.86 -5.38
C THR A 144 -14.60 -14.35 -5.27
N ASP A 145 -14.07 -15.12 -6.21
CA ASP A 145 -14.08 -16.58 -6.17
C ASP A 145 -13.13 -17.14 -5.08
N GLU A 146 -13.19 -18.46 -4.85
CA GLU A 146 -12.37 -19.15 -3.85
C GLU A 146 -10.86 -18.95 -4.07
N ARG A 147 -10.42 -18.92 -5.33
CA ARG A 147 -9.01 -18.73 -5.69
C ARG A 147 -8.54 -17.33 -5.28
N ARG A 148 -9.31 -16.29 -5.62
CA ARG A 148 -9.04 -14.90 -5.26
C ARG A 148 -9.11 -14.70 -3.76
N LEU A 149 -10.07 -15.34 -3.08
CA LEU A 149 -10.17 -15.29 -1.63
C LEU A 149 -8.92 -15.88 -0.97
N ALA A 150 -8.47 -17.06 -1.39
CA ALA A 150 -7.24 -17.68 -0.88
C ALA A 150 -6.02 -16.79 -1.11
N GLU A 151 -5.95 -16.11 -2.26
CA GLU A 151 -4.88 -15.17 -2.56
C GLU A 151 -4.89 -13.93 -1.65
N ILE A 152 -6.08 -13.34 -1.41
CA ILE A 152 -6.27 -12.21 -0.48
C ILE A 152 -5.84 -12.61 0.92
N GLN A 153 -6.25 -13.79 1.38
CA GLN A 153 -5.89 -14.30 2.70
C GLN A 153 -4.38 -14.57 2.82
N SER A 154 -3.76 -15.11 1.77
CA SER A 154 -2.30 -15.28 1.71
C SER A 154 -1.58 -13.92 1.77
N PHE A 155 -2.06 -12.93 1.02
CA PHE A 155 -1.51 -11.57 1.02
C PHE A 155 -1.66 -10.87 2.37
N ALA A 156 -2.80 -11.04 3.03
CA ALA A 156 -3.08 -10.44 4.34
C ALA A 156 -2.13 -10.96 5.43
N ASN A 157 -1.80 -12.26 5.40
CA ASN A 157 -1.05 -12.95 6.45
C ASN A 157 0.46 -13.06 6.20
N ARG A 158 0.97 -12.58 5.06
CA ARG A 158 2.40 -12.72 4.74
C ARG A 158 3.27 -11.85 5.62
N ALA A 159 4.50 -12.31 5.87
CA ALA A 159 5.52 -11.53 6.55
C ALA A 159 6.09 -10.45 5.62
N ARG A 160 6.53 -9.34 6.19
CA ARG A 160 7.29 -8.32 5.46
C ARG A 160 8.59 -8.91 4.96
N VAL A 161 8.85 -8.81 3.66
CA VAL A 161 10.10 -9.26 3.06
C VAL A 161 10.92 -8.07 2.60
N HIS A 162 12.18 -8.01 3.02
CA HIS A 162 13.13 -7.03 2.50
C HIS A 162 13.71 -7.53 1.17
N VAL A 163 13.23 -6.98 0.07
CA VAL A 163 13.72 -7.32 -1.27
C VAL A 163 15.00 -6.54 -1.58
N LYS A 164 16.05 -7.24 -2.03
CA LYS A 164 17.26 -6.62 -2.60
C LYS A 164 17.10 -6.51 -4.10
N TYR A 165 17.51 -5.38 -4.68
CA TYR A 165 17.43 -5.11 -6.11
C TYR A 165 18.78 -4.60 -6.64
N LYS A 166 18.97 -4.70 -7.95
CA LYS A 166 20.11 -4.14 -8.68
C LYS A 166 19.71 -3.66 -10.07
N GLU A 167 20.57 -2.83 -10.67
CA GLU A 167 20.41 -2.38 -12.05
C GLU A 167 20.32 -3.58 -13.01
N GLY A 168 19.38 -3.51 -13.94
CA GLY A 168 19.06 -4.60 -14.86
C GLY A 168 17.92 -5.51 -14.39
N ASP A 169 17.53 -5.45 -13.12
CA ASP A 169 16.46 -6.32 -12.61
C ASP A 169 15.11 -6.01 -13.24
N PHE A 170 14.34 -7.07 -13.50
CA PHE A 170 12.97 -6.99 -13.99
C PHE A 170 12.00 -7.08 -12.82
N PHE A 171 10.91 -6.34 -12.90
CA PHE A 171 9.85 -6.35 -11.92
C PHE A 171 8.48 -6.44 -12.57
N ARG A 172 7.55 -6.98 -11.80
CA ARG A 172 6.11 -7.04 -12.12
C ARG A 172 5.34 -6.28 -11.06
N PHE A 173 4.27 -5.60 -11.43
CA PHE A 173 3.38 -4.91 -10.49
C PHE A 173 1.93 -5.13 -10.90
N ARG A 174 1.02 -5.05 -9.93
CA ARG A 174 -0.42 -5.11 -10.22
C ARG A 174 -0.92 -3.77 -10.72
N ILE A 175 -1.73 -3.82 -11.77
CA ILE A 175 -2.54 -2.70 -12.23
C ILE A 175 -3.96 -2.85 -11.68
N ASP A 176 -4.48 -4.07 -11.70
CA ASP A 176 -5.76 -4.46 -11.11
C ASP A 176 -5.62 -5.89 -10.51
N ARG A 177 -6.74 -6.52 -10.13
CA ARG A 177 -6.78 -7.88 -9.56
C ARG A 177 -6.16 -8.92 -10.48
N ASP A 178 -6.47 -8.82 -11.78
CA ASP A 178 -6.03 -9.78 -12.79
C ASP A 178 -5.00 -9.20 -13.77
N LEU A 179 -4.83 -7.87 -13.81
CA LEU A 179 -3.94 -7.21 -14.76
C LEU A 179 -2.58 -6.87 -14.18
N TRP A 180 -1.55 -7.19 -14.94
CA TRP A 180 -0.16 -7.01 -14.57
C TRP A 180 0.58 -6.09 -15.53
N GLY A 181 1.42 -5.23 -14.94
CA GLY A 181 2.42 -4.44 -15.63
C GLY A 181 3.82 -4.96 -15.32
N TYR A 182 4.77 -4.63 -16.21
CA TYR A 182 6.15 -5.09 -16.13
C TYR A 182 7.11 -3.92 -16.34
N GLY A 183 8.26 -3.94 -15.67
CA GLY A 183 9.29 -2.94 -15.89
C GLY A 183 10.68 -3.41 -15.54
N LYS A 184 11.63 -2.51 -15.71
CA LYS A 184 13.06 -2.75 -15.52
C LYS A 184 13.68 -1.65 -14.69
N LEU A 185 14.49 -2.04 -13.70
CA LEU A 185 15.31 -1.12 -12.94
C LEU A 185 16.54 -0.72 -13.79
N LEU A 186 16.60 0.54 -14.18
CA LEU A 186 17.66 1.06 -15.04
C LEU A 186 18.87 1.52 -14.23
N LEU A 187 18.63 2.29 -13.17
CA LEU A 187 19.70 2.89 -12.36
C LEU A 187 19.34 2.91 -10.88
N ASN A 188 20.34 2.60 -10.03
CA ASN A 188 20.25 2.77 -8.59
C ASN A 188 21.07 4.00 -8.18
N TYR A 189 20.38 5.09 -7.87
CA TYR A 189 21.04 6.35 -7.60
C TYR A 189 21.83 6.37 -6.29
N ASP A 190 21.43 5.60 -5.27
CA ASP A 190 22.17 5.53 -4.00
C ASP A 190 23.63 5.07 -4.20
N LYS A 191 23.87 4.27 -5.24
CA LYS A 191 25.22 3.88 -5.67
C LYS A 191 26.02 5.08 -6.20
N MET A 192 25.43 5.88 -7.09
CA MET A 192 26.08 7.08 -7.66
C MET A 192 26.37 8.15 -6.60
N ARG A 193 25.50 8.30 -5.60
CA ARG A 193 25.72 9.18 -4.43
C ARG A 193 26.96 8.75 -3.65
N LYS A 194 27.08 7.45 -3.34
CA LYS A 194 28.25 6.89 -2.64
C LYS A 194 29.54 7.06 -3.43
N GLU A 195 29.44 7.02 -4.76
CA GLU A 195 30.55 7.29 -5.70
C GLU A 195 30.83 8.78 -5.92
N LYS A 196 30.14 9.70 -5.22
CA LYS A 196 30.32 11.16 -5.27
C LYS A 196 30.20 11.78 -6.68
N GLN A 197 29.34 11.22 -7.53
CA GLN A 197 29.07 11.83 -8.83
C GLN A 197 28.31 13.17 -8.66
N PRO A 198 28.63 14.22 -9.44
CA PRO A 198 28.04 15.57 -9.33
C PRO A 198 26.54 15.57 -9.68
N PHE A 199 25.82 16.64 -9.31
CA PHE A 199 24.40 16.92 -9.60
C PHE A 199 23.36 16.15 -8.78
N TRP A 200 23.69 14.98 -8.25
CA TRP A 200 22.62 14.08 -7.89
C TRP A 200 22.07 14.18 -6.45
N ASN A 201 22.65 15.02 -5.61
CA ASN A 201 22.19 15.30 -4.24
C ASN A 201 20.83 16.03 -4.17
N ILE A 202 20.19 16.30 -5.32
CA ILE A 202 18.89 16.98 -5.42
C ILE A 202 17.69 16.14 -4.96
N PHE A 203 17.80 14.81 -4.97
CA PHE A 203 16.68 13.93 -4.64
C PHE A 203 16.71 13.49 -3.17
N PHE A 204 15.59 13.62 -2.47
CA PHE A 204 15.42 13.06 -1.13
C PHE A 204 15.34 11.52 -1.16
N GLY A 205 15.78 10.88 -0.08
CA GLY A 205 15.70 9.42 0.07
C GLY A 205 16.65 8.63 -0.85
N LYS A 206 16.17 7.49 -1.32
CA LYS A 206 16.86 6.51 -2.18
C LYS A 206 16.11 6.34 -3.51
N PRO A 207 16.29 7.25 -4.47
CA PRO A 207 15.60 7.15 -5.75
C PRO A 207 16.18 6.05 -6.64
N LEU A 208 15.33 5.57 -7.54
CA LEU A 208 15.59 4.56 -8.55
C LEU A 208 15.10 5.10 -9.89
N VAL A 209 15.82 4.82 -10.97
CA VAL A 209 15.34 5.08 -12.33
C VAL A 209 14.78 3.78 -12.88
N VAL A 210 13.51 3.78 -13.23
CA VAL A 210 12.82 2.62 -13.80
C VAL A 210 12.23 2.96 -15.14
N ALA A 211 11.91 1.95 -15.93
CA ALA A 211 11.08 2.11 -17.12
C ALA A 211 10.15 0.90 -17.26
N VAL A 212 8.94 1.17 -17.71
CA VAL A 212 7.84 0.19 -17.78
C VAL A 212 7.67 -0.26 -19.22
N TYR A 213 7.43 -1.55 -19.44
CA TYR A 213 7.14 -2.11 -20.75
C TYR A 213 5.75 -1.72 -21.22
N HIS A 214 5.58 -1.51 -22.52
CA HIS A 214 4.30 -1.16 -23.14
C HIS A 214 3.39 -2.40 -23.28
N ILE A 215 3.03 -2.98 -22.14
CA ILE A 215 2.18 -4.18 -22.03
C ILE A 215 1.35 -4.13 -20.75
N VAL A 216 0.10 -4.57 -20.87
CA VAL A 216 -0.79 -4.95 -19.78
C VAL A 216 -1.34 -6.32 -20.14
N THR A 217 -1.30 -7.27 -19.20
CA THR A 217 -1.69 -8.66 -19.48
C THR A 217 -2.29 -9.32 -18.24
N GLU A 218 -3.14 -10.32 -18.48
CA GLU A 218 -3.64 -11.22 -17.44
C GLU A 218 -2.61 -12.28 -17.03
N ASP A 219 -1.57 -12.50 -17.84
CA ASP A 219 -0.50 -13.46 -17.53
C ASP A 219 0.49 -12.86 -16.52
N PRO A 220 0.59 -13.39 -15.29
CA PRO A 220 1.57 -12.95 -14.31
C PRO A 220 2.99 -13.47 -14.59
N HIS A 221 3.20 -14.32 -15.61
CA HIS A 221 4.44 -15.06 -15.83
C HIS A 221 5.10 -14.81 -17.19
N VAL A 222 4.92 -13.62 -17.78
CA VAL A 222 5.60 -13.23 -19.03
C VAL A 222 7.12 -13.36 -18.88
N SER A 223 7.75 -14.03 -19.86
CA SER A 223 9.18 -14.31 -19.82
C SER A 223 10.03 -13.05 -20.06
N ILE A 224 11.26 -13.04 -19.57
CA ILE A 224 12.19 -11.91 -19.74
C ILE A 224 12.60 -11.76 -21.21
N GLU A 225 12.70 -12.88 -21.93
CA GLU A 225 12.99 -12.94 -23.35
C GLU A 225 11.89 -12.27 -24.17
N GLU A 226 10.63 -12.40 -23.76
CA GLU A 226 9.49 -11.71 -24.37
C GLU A 226 9.50 -10.23 -24.01
N LEU A 227 9.66 -9.88 -22.73
CA LEU A 227 9.72 -8.48 -22.27
C LEU A 227 10.81 -7.70 -23.00
N SER A 228 11.98 -8.30 -23.21
CA SER A 228 13.13 -7.67 -23.88
C SER A 228 12.87 -7.30 -25.35
N LYS A 229 11.83 -7.88 -25.98
CA LYS A 229 11.42 -7.55 -27.35
C LYS A 229 10.43 -6.39 -27.42
N LEU A 230 9.84 -6.02 -26.28
CA LEU A 230 8.82 -4.98 -26.20
C LEU A 230 9.43 -3.58 -26.09
N LYS A 231 8.66 -2.59 -26.53
CA LYS A 231 9.00 -1.18 -26.29
C LYS A 231 8.81 -0.85 -24.82
N MET A 232 9.64 0.07 -24.33
CA MET A 232 9.51 0.63 -23.00
C MET A 232 9.01 2.07 -23.10
N LEU A 233 8.20 2.47 -22.12
CA LEU A 233 7.83 3.85 -21.88
C LEU A 233 9.07 4.66 -21.45
N PRO A 234 9.02 6.00 -21.56
CA PRO A 234 10.07 6.86 -21.02
C PRO A 234 10.39 6.53 -19.56
N SER A 235 11.67 6.61 -19.20
CA SER A 235 12.10 6.32 -17.84
C SER A 235 11.56 7.34 -16.85
N ALA A 236 11.22 6.86 -15.65
CA ALA A 236 10.77 7.68 -14.54
C ALA A 236 11.67 7.47 -13.32
N VAL A 237 11.77 8.50 -12.49
CA VAL A 237 12.42 8.42 -11.17
C VAL A 237 11.34 8.09 -10.14
N ILE A 238 11.55 7.02 -9.37
CA ILE A 238 10.70 6.62 -8.24
C ILE A 238 11.54 6.54 -6.97
N MET A 239 10.91 6.62 -5.81
CA MET A 239 11.58 6.29 -4.55
C MET A 239 11.59 4.76 -4.34
N ASP A 240 12.62 4.23 -3.69
CA ASP A 240 12.73 2.79 -3.44
C ASP A 240 11.54 2.22 -2.65
N ASN A 241 10.96 3.00 -1.74
CA ASN A 241 9.76 2.62 -0.99
C ASN A 241 8.59 2.24 -1.93
N VAL A 242 8.41 2.94 -3.05
CA VAL A 242 7.36 2.63 -4.06
C VAL A 242 7.50 1.22 -4.60
N PHE A 243 8.74 0.71 -4.72
CA PHE A 243 9.02 -0.65 -5.14
C PHE A 243 8.40 -1.70 -4.21
N PHE A 244 8.32 -1.37 -2.93
CA PHE A 244 7.69 -2.22 -1.93
C PHE A 244 6.18 -1.95 -1.84
N THR A 245 5.78 -0.67 -1.89
CA THR A 245 4.40 -0.19 -1.73
C THR A 245 3.45 -0.66 -2.83
N VAL A 246 3.87 -0.79 -4.09
CA VAL A 246 2.98 -1.19 -5.22
C VAL A 246 2.98 -2.73 -5.44
N ASN A 247 3.36 -3.51 -4.43
CA ASN A 247 3.49 -4.97 -4.51
C ASN A 247 4.32 -5.41 -5.73
N MET A 248 5.43 -4.70 -5.99
CA MET A 248 6.29 -5.04 -7.11
C MET A 248 7.08 -6.30 -6.76
N LYS A 249 6.95 -7.34 -7.58
CA LYS A 249 7.70 -8.59 -7.42
C LYS A 249 8.87 -8.59 -8.40
N LEU A 250 10.09 -8.78 -7.89
CA LEU A 250 11.25 -9.04 -8.74
C LEU A 250 11.08 -10.38 -9.46
N LEU A 251 11.28 -10.37 -10.78
CA LEU A 251 11.14 -11.54 -11.63
C LEU A 251 12.47 -12.26 -11.84
N ALA A 252 13.58 -11.53 -11.97
CA ALA A 252 14.92 -12.11 -11.98
C ALA A 252 16.00 -11.08 -11.64
N ILE A 253 17.12 -11.62 -11.13
CA ILE A 253 18.39 -10.93 -10.92
C ILE A 253 19.19 -11.06 -12.21
N ASP A 254 19.03 -10.12 -13.15
CA ASP A 254 19.73 -10.22 -14.43
C ASP A 254 21.23 -9.97 -14.22
N ARG A 255 22.09 -10.98 -14.38
CA ARG A 255 23.56 -10.84 -14.33
C ARG A 255 24.13 -10.21 -15.61
N PHE A 256 23.31 -9.60 -16.46
CA PHE A 256 23.82 -8.78 -17.55
C PHE A 256 24.37 -7.45 -17.03
N ALA A 257 25.70 -7.35 -17.01
CA ALA A 257 26.41 -6.10 -16.88
C ALA A 257 25.91 -5.13 -17.95
N LEU A 258 25.09 -4.15 -17.54
CA LEU A 258 24.72 -3.02 -18.39
C LEU A 258 26.02 -2.32 -18.79
N ARG A 259 26.48 -2.56 -20.03
CA ARG A 259 27.65 -1.87 -20.57
C ARG A 259 27.37 -0.37 -20.49
N LYS A 260 28.34 0.39 -19.97
CA LYS A 260 28.42 1.86 -19.70
C LYS A 260 27.80 2.83 -20.74
N LYS A 261 27.22 2.37 -21.85
CA LYS A 261 26.68 3.19 -22.95
C LYS A 261 25.33 3.84 -22.63
N ILE A 262 24.45 3.24 -21.82
CA ILE A 262 23.12 3.84 -21.53
C ILE A 262 23.22 5.04 -20.58
N ILE A 263 24.15 5.00 -19.62
CA ILE A 263 24.44 6.14 -18.73
C ILE A 263 24.93 7.34 -19.53
N ARG A 264 25.73 7.11 -20.58
CA ARG A 264 26.21 8.18 -21.48
C ARG A 264 25.07 8.86 -22.23
N PHE A 265 24.05 8.10 -22.66
CA PHE A 265 22.90 8.65 -23.39
C PHE A 265 21.97 9.50 -22.51
N ILE A 266 21.77 9.12 -21.24
CA ILE A 266 20.99 9.93 -20.29
C ILE A 266 21.76 11.19 -19.88
N MET A 267 23.09 11.10 -19.69
CA MET A 267 23.92 12.27 -19.37
C MET A 267 24.06 13.26 -20.54
N GLU A 268 24.09 12.79 -21.80
CA GLU A 268 24.18 13.67 -22.98
C GLU A 268 22.85 14.38 -23.33
N LYS A 269 21.71 13.99 -22.74
CA LYS A 269 20.39 14.61 -23.01
C LYS A 269 19.79 15.40 -21.85
N VAL A 270 20.38 15.32 -20.65
CA VAL A 270 19.92 16.07 -19.45
C VAL A 270 20.85 17.25 -19.12
N VAL A 271 21.99 17.38 -19.80
CA VAL A 271 22.82 18.58 -19.74
C VAL A 271 22.77 19.29 -21.08
N LEU A 272 22.08 20.44 -21.08
CA LEU A 272 22.09 21.61 -21.99
C LEU A 272 20.66 22.04 -22.37
N PRO A 273 20.38 23.35 -22.29
CA PRO A 273 20.50 24.25 -23.44
C PRO A 273 21.94 24.66 -23.69
#